data_AF-C1C2D9-F1
#
_entry.id   AF-C1C2D9-F1
#
_cell.length_a   1.000
_cell.length_b   1.000
_cell.length_c   1.000
_cell.angle_alpha   90.00
_cell.angle_beta   90.00
_cell.angle_gamma   90.00
#
_symmetry.space_group_name_H-M   'P 1'
#
loop_
_entity.id
_entity.type
_entity.pdbx_description
1 polymer ?
#
loop_
_entity_poly.entity_id
_entity_poly.type
_entity_poly.pdbx_seq_one_letter_code
_entity_poly.pdbx_strand_id
1 'polypeptide(L)'
;MKTSLFTFLGLHVLFFFSIFDIYFKSPVIPVSRRFAPSNEPPCRRVFVFVADGMRARTFYEHWENKAPFIHKMVRLNGISGVSHTRVPTESRPGHVALFGGMYEDPSAITKGWKENPADFDTVFNQSKISYAWGSPDILPMFSKGTDKMNIMTYSQEFEDFSAKDLSKLDTWVFERALGLLQKASDLEHHDHDLQMNLRQGGVIFFLHLLGSDTNGHAHRPKSKEYINNIQVVDKGIEELYHAIQKYWRRDGRSAFIFTSDHGMTDWGSHGSGSDDETRTPIAVWGSGILNSTDPINISQADVTPLISTLLGINFPGNSEGRLPSQLLNIHPIHRVEAEIANSRQIYEQLNAFRSKYSKSFFHYEQEDILKDEEVEEMIRITLRHVSKGQFRSAYTISERLYGRVFEGLKYYQRYHRGLLYFGTTLSYISFMVYVALMTLKDYAFVFMESGRKEDGFNVLKVGAVAFGASVILPGSPASHGTHFCTLERQAWPCFQS
;
A
#
# COMPACT_ATOMS: atom_id res chain seq x y z
N MET A 1 -20.79 -24.08 38.55
CA MET A 1 -19.36 -24.18 38.15
C MET A 1 -19.20 -24.61 36.70
N LYS A 2 -19.65 -25.82 36.30
CA LYS A 2 -19.53 -26.29 34.91
C LYS A 2 -20.18 -25.34 33.91
N THR A 3 -21.42 -24.90 34.16
CA THR A 3 -22.14 -23.97 33.26
C THR A 3 -21.39 -22.66 33.05
N SER A 4 -20.96 -21.99 34.13
CA SER A 4 -20.20 -20.74 34.04
C SER A 4 -18.86 -20.90 33.32
N LEU A 5 -18.16 -22.01 33.56
CA LEU A 5 -16.90 -22.31 32.86
C LEU A 5 -17.13 -22.51 31.35
N PHE A 6 -18.18 -23.25 30.96
CA PHE A 6 -18.56 -23.40 29.55
C PHE A 6 -18.98 -22.07 28.91
N THR A 7 -19.65 -21.19 29.65
CA THR A 7 -20.00 -19.84 29.18
C THR A 7 -18.74 -19.01 28.91
N PHE A 8 -17.78 -18.97 29.85
CA PHE A 8 -16.53 -18.25 29.65
C PHE A 8 -15.72 -18.84 28.49
N LEU A 9 -15.61 -20.17 28.40
CA LEU A 9 -14.92 -20.82 27.29
C LEU A 9 -15.58 -20.46 25.95
N GLY A 10 -16.91 -20.55 25.85
CA GLY A 10 -17.65 -20.16 24.66
C GLY A 10 -17.44 -18.70 24.26
N LEU A 11 -17.41 -17.78 25.23
CA LEU A 11 -17.14 -16.36 24.99
C LEU A 11 -15.71 -16.11 24.47
N HIS A 12 -14.71 -16.77 25.04
CA HIS A 12 -13.33 -16.62 24.57
C HIS A 12 -13.13 -17.24 23.18
N VAL A 13 -13.80 -18.37 22.89
CA VAL A 13 -13.83 -18.94 21.54
C VAL A 13 -14.47 -17.97 20.55
N LEU A 14 -15.58 -17.33 20.93
CA LEU A 14 -16.23 -16.30 20.11
C LEU A 14 -15.29 -15.12 19.82
N PHE A 15 -14.61 -14.59 20.85
CA PHE A 15 -13.65 -13.49 20.65
C PHE A 15 -12.44 -13.91 19.81
N PHE A 16 -11.93 -15.12 20.00
CA PHE A 16 -10.86 -15.67 19.18
C PHE A 16 -11.24 -15.68 17.69
N PHE A 17 -12.43 -16.16 17.34
CA PHE A 17 -12.91 -16.11 15.96
C PHE A 17 -13.22 -14.69 15.47
N SER A 18 -13.66 -13.80 16.37
CA SER A 18 -13.93 -12.39 16.03
C SER A 18 -12.66 -11.61 15.64
N ILE A 19 -11.47 -12.02 16.11
CA ILE A 19 -10.20 -11.42 15.66
C ILE A 19 -10.07 -11.54 14.15
N PHE A 20 -10.37 -12.71 13.57
CA PHE A 20 -10.28 -12.92 12.13
C PHE A 20 -11.27 -12.02 11.37
N ASP A 21 -12.52 -11.91 11.79
CA ASP A 21 -13.49 -11.06 11.09
C ASP A 21 -13.22 -9.54 11.20
N ILE A 22 -12.57 -9.11 12.30
CA ILE A 22 -12.35 -7.69 12.61
C ILE A 22 -10.97 -7.19 12.15
N TYR A 23 -9.92 -7.96 12.40
CA TYR A 23 -8.56 -7.58 11.99
C TYR A 23 -8.30 -7.93 10.55
N PHE A 24 -8.90 -9.00 10.06
CA PHE A 24 -8.56 -9.59 8.78
C PHE A 24 -9.67 -9.44 7.73
N LYS A 25 -10.09 -8.20 7.51
CA LYS A 25 -11.20 -7.85 6.62
C LYS A 25 -10.67 -7.19 5.36
N SER A 26 -11.24 -7.55 4.21
CA SER A 26 -10.90 -6.87 2.96
C SER A 26 -11.20 -5.36 3.07
N PRO A 27 -10.23 -4.50 2.69
CA PRO A 27 -10.44 -3.06 2.61
C PRO A 27 -11.30 -2.67 1.40
N VAL A 28 -11.54 -3.60 0.48
CA VAL A 28 -12.35 -3.37 -0.72
C VAL A 28 -13.81 -3.14 -0.32
N ILE A 29 -14.33 -2.00 -0.75
CA ILE A 29 -15.73 -1.60 -0.60
C ILE A 29 -16.25 -1.09 -1.95
N PRO A 30 -17.50 -1.37 -2.33
CA PRO A 30 -18.07 -0.81 -3.54
C PRO A 30 -18.07 0.72 -3.49
N VAL A 31 -17.33 1.32 -4.40
CA VAL A 31 -17.29 2.78 -4.59
C VAL A 31 -17.96 3.08 -5.93
N SER A 32 -18.95 3.95 -5.96
CA SER A 32 -19.77 4.23 -7.15
C SER A 32 -19.13 5.25 -8.09
N ARG A 33 -18.46 6.28 -7.55
CA ARG A 33 -17.91 7.39 -8.33
C ARG A 33 -16.39 7.32 -8.40
N ARG A 34 -15.85 7.79 -9.53
CA ARG A 34 -14.41 7.96 -9.75
C ARG A 34 -14.12 9.40 -10.13
N PHE A 35 -12.95 9.89 -9.72
CA PHE A 35 -12.52 11.25 -10.03
C PHE A 35 -11.21 11.25 -10.81
N ALA A 36 -11.17 12.01 -11.90
CA ALA A 36 -9.95 12.27 -12.66
C ALA A 36 -9.22 13.51 -12.10
N PRO A 37 -7.89 13.54 -12.16
CA PRO A 37 -7.07 14.61 -11.59
C PRO A 37 -7.12 15.91 -12.39
N SER A 38 -7.09 15.82 -13.73
CA SER A 38 -7.18 16.95 -14.65
C SER A 38 -7.48 16.43 -16.06
N ASN A 39 -8.06 17.29 -16.90
CA ASN A 39 -8.27 17.02 -18.33
C ASN A 39 -7.02 17.29 -19.18
N GLU A 40 -5.95 17.82 -18.59
CA GLU A 40 -4.68 18.13 -19.27
C GLU A 40 -3.54 17.26 -18.74
N PRO A 41 -3.48 15.96 -19.11
CA PRO A 41 -2.43 15.08 -18.63
C PRO A 41 -1.07 15.47 -19.20
N PRO A 42 0.00 15.46 -18.38
CA PRO A 42 1.34 15.75 -18.88
C PRO A 42 1.82 14.71 -19.89
N CYS A 43 1.52 13.43 -19.68
CA CYS A 43 1.96 12.35 -20.56
C CYS A 43 0.78 11.61 -21.20
N ARG A 44 1.05 10.91 -22.31
CA ARG A 44 0.07 10.03 -22.97
C ARG A 44 0.26 8.57 -22.54
N ARG A 45 1.45 8.23 -22.06
CA ARG A 45 1.82 6.86 -21.71
C ARG A 45 2.78 6.81 -20.52
N VAL A 46 2.57 5.82 -19.68
CA VAL A 46 3.45 5.51 -18.54
C VAL A 46 4.01 4.11 -18.71
N PHE A 47 5.32 3.98 -18.55
CA PHE A 47 6.02 2.70 -18.45
C PHE A 47 6.34 2.44 -16.98
N VAL A 48 5.86 1.32 -16.45
CA VAL A 48 6.11 0.89 -15.08
C VAL A 48 6.93 -0.40 -15.13
N PHE A 49 8.17 -0.30 -14.65
CA PHE A 49 9.09 -1.42 -14.46
C PHE A 49 9.05 -1.80 -12.99
N VAL A 50 8.57 -3.00 -12.69
CA VAL A 50 8.60 -3.55 -11.33
C VAL A 50 9.61 -4.68 -11.33
N ALA A 51 10.78 -4.43 -10.73
CA ALA A 51 11.78 -5.46 -10.52
C ALA A 51 11.50 -6.16 -9.19
N ASP A 52 10.86 -7.32 -9.26
CA ASP A 52 10.38 -8.09 -8.11
C ASP A 52 11.55 -8.40 -7.16
N GLY A 53 11.33 -8.26 -5.85
CA GLY A 53 12.33 -8.53 -4.81
C GLY A 53 13.58 -7.63 -4.87
N MET A 54 13.52 -6.48 -5.55
CA MET A 54 14.65 -5.56 -5.64
C MET A 54 14.78 -4.68 -4.39
N ARG A 55 15.82 -4.96 -3.62
CA ARG A 55 16.15 -4.24 -2.40
C ARG A 55 16.73 -2.86 -2.68
N ALA A 56 16.16 -1.81 -2.06
CA ALA A 56 16.61 -0.42 -2.24
C ALA A 56 18.10 -0.25 -1.94
N ARG A 57 18.59 -0.82 -0.83
CA ARG A 57 20.00 -0.73 -0.43
C ARG A 57 20.92 -1.21 -1.55
N THR A 58 20.68 -2.40 -2.09
CA THR A 58 21.53 -2.98 -3.14
C THR A 58 21.48 -2.17 -4.44
N PHE A 59 20.33 -1.60 -4.77
CA PHE A 59 20.16 -0.76 -5.95
C PHE A 59 20.95 0.55 -5.86
N TYR A 60 20.90 1.24 -4.71
CA TYR A 60 21.56 2.54 -4.53
C TYR A 60 23.07 2.45 -4.22
N GLU A 61 23.52 1.39 -3.54
CA GLU A 61 24.95 1.21 -3.21
C GLU A 61 25.77 0.90 -4.47
N HIS A 62 26.82 1.69 -4.74
CA HIS A 62 27.71 1.50 -5.90
C HIS A 62 26.95 1.37 -7.23
N TRP A 63 25.89 2.18 -7.39
CA TRP A 63 24.96 2.14 -8.51
C TRP A 63 25.67 2.29 -9.87
N GLU A 64 26.82 2.95 -9.93
CA GLU A 64 27.59 3.21 -11.15
C GLU A 64 27.95 1.91 -11.88
N ASN A 65 28.11 0.82 -11.14
CA ASN A 65 28.44 -0.50 -11.66
C ASN A 65 27.23 -1.42 -11.79
N LYS A 66 26.02 -0.97 -11.43
CA LYS A 66 24.82 -1.81 -11.32
C LYS A 66 23.69 -1.31 -12.20
N ALA A 67 23.32 -0.04 -12.06
CA ALA A 67 22.21 0.59 -12.77
C ALA A 67 22.60 1.98 -13.34
N PRO A 68 23.68 2.09 -14.14
CA PRO A 68 24.16 3.37 -14.63
C PRO A 68 23.12 4.14 -15.47
N PHE A 69 22.28 3.45 -16.25
CA PHE A 69 21.31 4.10 -17.12
C PHE A 69 20.17 4.73 -16.32
N ILE A 70 19.50 3.99 -15.43
CA ILE A 70 18.37 4.51 -14.64
C ILE A 70 18.81 5.73 -13.82
N HIS A 71 19.96 5.64 -13.15
CA HIS A 71 20.47 6.74 -12.34
C HIS A 71 20.89 7.96 -13.18
N LYS A 72 21.42 7.74 -14.39
CA LYS A 72 21.65 8.83 -15.35
C LYS A 72 20.35 9.51 -15.75
N MET A 73 19.29 8.74 -16.03
CA MET A 73 17.99 9.29 -16.42
C MET A 73 17.36 10.13 -15.30
N VAL A 74 17.43 9.66 -14.06
CA VAL A 74 16.98 10.40 -12.88
C VAL A 74 17.75 11.71 -12.72
N ARG A 75 19.09 11.69 -12.84
CA ARG A 75 19.91 12.92 -12.72
C ARG A 75 19.63 13.94 -13.82
N LEU A 76 19.22 13.49 -15.01
CA LEU A 76 18.97 14.37 -16.15
C LEU A 76 17.56 14.96 -16.15
N ASN A 77 16.55 14.15 -15.83
CA ASN A 77 15.15 14.54 -15.96
C ASN A 77 14.22 13.71 -15.06
N GLY A 78 14.58 13.56 -13.80
CA GLY A 78 13.81 12.76 -12.88
C GLY A 78 14.17 12.99 -11.42
N ILE A 79 13.72 12.05 -10.61
CA ILE A 79 13.90 12.03 -9.16
C ILE A 79 13.85 10.57 -8.68
N SER A 80 14.62 10.25 -7.64
CA SER A 80 14.65 8.91 -7.05
C SER A 80 14.59 8.95 -5.53
N GLY A 81 14.33 7.80 -4.90
CA GLY A 81 14.37 7.67 -3.46
C GLY A 81 13.85 6.32 -3.00
N VAL A 82 13.10 6.28 -1.91
CA VAL A 82 12.59 5.04 -1.34
C VAL A 82 11.06 5.02 -1.36
N SER A 83 10.51 3.92 -1.85
CA SER A 83 9.10 3.55 -1.65
C SER A 83 8.99 2.57 -0.49
N HIS A 84 7.98 2.74 0.35
CA HIS A 84 7.75 1.90 1.53
C HIS A 84 6.55 0.98 1.32
N THR A 85 6.80 -0.33 1.21
CA THR A 85 5.77 -1.38 1.20
C THR A 85 5.35 -1.72 2.64
N ARG A 86 4.26 -2.50 2.79
CA ARG A 86 3.76 -2.96 4.09
C ARG A 86 3.88 -4.48 4.19
N VAL A 87 3.80 -4.97 5.43
CA VAL A 87 3.70 -6.40 5.69
C VAL A 87 2.33 -6.95 5.27
N PRO A 88 2.27 -8.18 4.75
CA PRO A 88 3.42 -9.04 4.46
C PRO A 88 4.09 -8.60 3.15
N THR A 89 5.42 -8.62 3.15
CA THR A 89 6.24 -8.22 2.00
C THR A 89 6.31 -9.34 0.98
N GLU A 90 5.16 -9.63 0.38
CA GLU A 90 4.94 -10.66 -0.63
C GLU A 90 4.57 -10.00 -1.96
N SER A 91 4.83 -10.68 -3.08
CA SER A 91 4.74 -10.06 -4.39
C SER A 91 3.33 -9.55 -4.72
N ARG A 92 2.28 -10.35 -4.46
CA ARG A 92 0.90 -9.95 -4.73
C ARG A 92 0.48 -8.68 -3.94
N PRO A 93 0.57 -8.62 -2.59
CA PRO A 93 0.23 -7.41 -1.84
C PRO A 93 0.99 -6.16 -2.31
N GLY A 94 2.27 -6.29 -2.65
CA GLY A 94 3.07 -5.17 -3.16
C GLY A 94 2.57 -4.66 -4.51
N HIS A 95 2.25 -5.57 -5.43
CA HIS A 95 1.67 -5.23 -6.73
C HIS A 95 0.27 -4.61 -6.60
N VAL A 96 -0.57 -5.09 -5.68
CA VAL A 96 -1.88 -4.48 -5.41
C VAL A 96 -1.73 -3.05 -4.86
N ALA A 97 -0.74 -2.80 -3.99
CA ALA A 97 -0.44 -1.45 -3.54
C ALA A 97 0.00 -0.54 -4.69
N LEU A 98 0.88 -1.01 -5.58
CA LEU A 98 1.40 -0.23 -6.71
C LEU A 98 0.31 0.21 -7.69
N PHE A 99 -0.65 -0.67 -8.02
CA PHE A 99 -1.62 -0.45 -9.10
C PHE A 99 -3.07 -0.21 -8.66
N GLY A 100 -3.46 -0.70 -7.48
CA GLY A 100 -4.76 -0.42 -6.85
C GLY A 100 -4.70 0.70 -5.82
N GLY A 101 -3.50 1.04 -5.34
CA GLY A 101 -3.28 2.09 -4.35
C GLY A 101 -3.83 1.73 -2.98
N MET A 102 -3.96 0.42 -2.69
CA MET A 102 -4.51 -0.10 -1.45
C MET A 102 -3.64 -1.24 -0.92
N TYR A 103 -3.62 -1.42 0.39
CA TYR A 103 -2.88 -2.51 1.01
C TYR A 103 -3.83 -3.65 1.33
N GLU A 104 -3.56 -4.82 0.76
CA GLU A 104 -4.34 -6.01 1.09
C GLU A 104 -4.15 -6.43 2.54
N ASP A 105 -5.21 -7.02 3.10
CA ASP A 105 -5.14 -7.64 4.40
C ASP A 105 -4.46 -9.03 4.31
N PRO A 106 -3.60 -9.42 5.28
CA PRO A 106 -2.92 -10.70 5.26
C PRO A 106 -3.85 -11.93 5.14
N SER A 107 -5.13 -11.84 5.52
CA SER A 107 -6.06 -12.97 5.32
C SER A 107 -6.48 -13.21 3.88
N ALA A 108 -6.36 -12.20 3.01
CA ALA A 108 -6.60 -12.40 1.59
C ALA A 108 -5.60 -13.43 1.00
N ILE A 109 -4.45 -13.61 1.66
CA ILE A 109 -3.41 -14.60 1.35
C ILE A 109 -3.80 -15.98 1.91
N THR A 110 -4.46 -16.03 3.08
CA THR A 110 -4.94 -17.31 3.67
C THR A 110 -6.04 -17.99 2.86
N LYS A 111 -6.74 -17.26 1.98
CA LYS A 111 -7.75 -17.80 1.06
C LYS A 111 -7.19 -18.29 -0.28
N GLY A 112 -5.89 -18.12 -0.51
CA GLY A 112 -5.18 -18.54 -1.71
C GLY A 112 -4.11 -17.54 -2.11
N TRP A 113 -2.89 -18.04 -2.39
CA TRP A 113 -1.74 -17.22 -2.78
C TRP A 113 -1.87 -16.61 -4.18
N LYS A 114 -2.71 -17.19 -5.05
CA LYS A 114 -2.78 -16.84 -6.48
C LYS A 114 -3.96 -15.96 -6.88
N GLU A 115 -5.03 -15.87 -6.07
CA GLU A 115 -6.25 -15.15 -6.46
C GLU A 115 -6.78 -14.23 -5.37
N ASN A 116 -7.15 -12.99 -5.75
CA ASN A 116 -7.85 -12.09 -4.87
C ASN A 116 -9.32 -12.53 -4.70
N PRO A 117 -9.79 -12.81 -3.47
CA PRO A 117 -11.18 -13.16 -3.23
C PRO A 117 -12.18 -12.03 -3.55
N ALA A 118 -11.72 -10.78 -3.71
CA ALA A 118 -12.56 -9.65 -4.12
C ALA A 118 -11.99 -8.95 -5.35
N ASP A 119 -12.85 -8.66 -6.33
CA ASP A 119 -12.49 -7.82 -7.47
C ASP A 119 -12.21 -6.40 -6.97
N PHE A 120 -11.12 -5.81 -7.43
CA PHE A 120 -10.72 -4.46 -7.04
C PHE A 120 -10.35 -3.65 -8.27
N ASP A 121 -10.52 -2.33 -8.13
CA ASP A 121 -10.26 -1.39 -9.21
C ASP A 121 -8.79 -0.97 -9.22
N THR A 122 -8.20 -0.84 -10.41
CA THR A 122 -6.79 -0.50 -10.61
C THR A 122 -6.62 0.59 -11.66
N VAL A 123 -5.41 1.14 -11.78
CA VAL A 123 -5.07 2.06 -12.88
C VAL A 123 -5.29 1.42 -14.26
N PHE A 124 -5.23 0.09 -14.38
CA PHE A 124 -5.49 -0.62 -15.64
C PHE A 124 -6.97 -0.58 -16.03
N ASN A 125 -7.90 -0.73 -15.07
CA ASN A 125 -9.34 -0.56 -15.30
C ASN A 125 -9.66 0.89 -15.74
N GLN A 126 -8.94 1.87 -15.18
CA GLN A 126 -9.13 3.30 -15.48
C GLN A 126 -8.39 3.77 -16.74
N SER A 127 -7.41 3.00 -17.23
CA SER A 127 -6.69 3.26 -18.47
C SER A 127 -7.60 3.20 -19.71
N LYS A 128 -7.05 3.65 -20.85
CA LYS A 128 -7.65 3.38 -22.17
C LYS A 128 -7.27 2.00 -22.69
N ILE A 129 -5.99 1.68 -22.60
CA ILE A 129 -5.46 0.36 -22.92
C ILE A 129 -4.16 0.15 -22.15
N SER A 130 -3.86 -1.10 -21.83
CA SER A 130 -2.64 -1.47 -21.15
C SER A 130 -2.00 -2.68 -21.83
N TYR A 131 -0.67 -2.75 -21.78
CA TYR A 131 0.13 -3.88 -22.22
C TYR A 131 1.00 -4.35 -21.06
N ALA A 132 0.98 -5.64 -20.75
CA ALA A 132 1.74 -6.19 -19.65
C ALA A 132 2.47 -7.48 -20.02
N TRP A 133 3.70 -7.61 -19.53
CA TRP A 133 4.54 -8.79 -19.72
C TRP A 133 5.17 -9.23 -18.41
N GLY A 134 5.19 -10.54 -18.16
CA GLY A 134 5.87 -11.13 -17.00
C GLY A 134 5.17 -12.36 -16.44
N SER A 135 5.15 -12.49 -15.11
CA SER A 135 4.74 -13.74 -14.44
C SER A 135 3.26 -14.07 -14.64
N PRO A 136 2.94 -15.36 -14.91
CA PRO A 136 1.56 -15.85 -14.90
C PRO A 136 0.91 -15.81 -13.52
N ASP A 137 1.67 -15.62 -12.44
CA ASP A 137 1.13 -15.55 -11.08
C ASP A 137 0.78 -14.11 -10.64
N ILE A 138 1.21 -13.08 -11.40
CA ILE A 138 0.97 -11.66 -11.07
C ILE A 138 0.03 -10.99 -12.07
N LEU A 139 0.28 -11.13 -13.37
CA LEU A 139 -0.46 -10.37 -14.39
C LEU A 139 -1.97 -10.65 -14.42
N PRO A 140 -2.45 -11.90 -14.34
CA PRO A 140 -3.88 -12.20 -14.49
C PRO A 140 -4.78 -11.56 -13.44
N MET A 141 -4.27 -11.22 -12.24
CA MET A 141 -5.11 -10.61 -11.20
C MET A 141 -5.58 -9.19 -11.59
N PHE A 142 -4.89 -8.52 -12.51
CA PHE A 142 -5.22 -7.17 -12.96
C PHE A 142 -6.10 -7.12 -14.21
N SER A 143 -6.24 -8.23 -14.94
CA SER A 143 -7.15 -8.32 -16.10
C SER A 143 -8.58 -8.67 -15.68
N LYS A 144 -8.79 -9.09 -14.42
CA LYS A 144 -10.12 -9.40 -13.91
C LYS A 144 -10.98 -8.12 -13.89
N GLY A 145 -12.11 -8.15 -14.60
CA GLY A 145 -13.03 -7.01 -14.69
C GLY A 145 -12.62 -5.92 -15.68
N THR A 146 -11.67 -6.18 -16.58
CA THR A 146 -11.33 -5.26 -17.68
C THR A 146 -10.85 -6.00 -18.93
N ASP A 147 -11.37 -5.62 -20.09
CA ASP A 147 -10.91 -6.07 -21.42
C ASP A 147 -9.78 -5.19 -21.98
N LYS A 148 -9.39 -4.15 -21.24
CA LYS A 148 -8.41 -3.14 -21.68
C LYS A 148 -6.96 -3.58 -21.48
N MET A 149 -6.70 -4.71 -20.84
CA MET A 149 -5.36 -5.17 -20.49
C MET A 149 -4.92 -6.32 -21.40
N ASN A 150 -3.93 -6.06 -22.24
CA ASN A 150 -3.30 -7.07 -23.08
C ASN A 150 -2.15 -7.69 -22.30
N ILE A 151 -2.32 -8.92 -21.83
CA ILE A 151 -1.32 -9.63 -21.04
C ILE A 151 -0.60 -10.68 -21.89
N MET A 152 0.71 -10.80 -21.71
CA MET A 152 1.50 -11.91 -22.24
C MET A 152 2.40 -12.44 -21.13
N THR A 153 2.26 -13.72 -20.81
CA THR A 153 3.05 -14.38 -19.77
C THR A 153 3.98 -15.40 -20.39
N TYR A 154 5.13 -15.63 -19.76
CA TYR A 154 5.92 -16.82 -20.04
C TYR A 154 5.23 -18.06 -19.45
N SER A 155 5.68 -19.26 -19.85
CA SER A 155 5.17 -20.52 -19.27
C SER A 155 5.58 -20.63 -17.80
N GLN A 156 4.72 -21.21 -16.95
CA GLN A 156 5.07 -21.52 -15.55
C GLN A 156 6.32 -22.39 -15.44
N GLU A 157 6.58 -23.24 -16.44
CA GLU A 157 7.79 -24.07 -16.52
C GLU A 157 9.09 -23.27 -16.64
N PHE A 158 9.02 -21.99 -17.03
CA PHE A 158 10.19 -21.12 -17.12
C PHE A 158 10.56 -20.48 -15.76
N GLU A 159 9.69 -20.56 -14.75
CA GLU A 159 10.00 -20.18 -13.36
C GLU A 159 10.78 -21.30 -12.64
N ASP A 160 11.84 -21.81 -13.29
CA ASP A 160 12.74 -22.79 -12.71
C ASP A 160 13.81 -22.07 -11.87
N PHE A 161 13.57 -21.98 -10.55
CA PHE A 161 14.50 -21.41 -9.56
C PHE A 161 15.85 -22.16 -9.46
N SER A 162 15.99 -23.32 -10.10
CA SER A 162 17.24 -24.08 -10.18
C SER A 162 18.02 -23.84 -11.48
N ALA A 163 17.46 -23.06 -12.41
CA ALA A 163 18.10 -22.79 -13.69
C ALA A 163 19.41 -22.01 -13.52
N LYS A 164 20.36 -22.28 -14.42
CA LYS A 164 21.71 -21.68 -14.39
C LYS A 164 21.73 -20.17 -14.68
N ASP A 165 20.68 -19.64 -15.30
CA ASP A 165 20.56 -18.23 -15.65
C ASP A 165 19.11 -17.77 -15.47
N LEU A 166 18.87 -17.13 -14.33
CA LEU A 166 17.56 -16.67 -13.88
C LEU A 166 17.17 -15.31 -14.46
N SER A 167 18.10 -14.61 -15.14
CA SER A 167 17.85 -13.30 -15.79
C SER A 167 17.08 -13.41 -17.11
N LYS A 168 16.86 -14.64 -17.60
CA LYS A 168 16.16 -14.92 -18.86
C LYS A 168 14.70 -14.49 -18.86
N LEU A 169 14.04 -14.52 -17.69
CA LEU A 169 12.66 -14.06 -17.57
C LEU A 169 12.55 -12.55 -17.82
N ASP A 170 13.49 -11.77 -17.28
CA ASP A 170 13.56 -10.33 -17.52
C ASP A 170 13.87 -10.04 -19.00
N THR A 171 14.81 -10.79 -19.58
CA THR A 171 15.16 -10.67 -21.01
C THR A 171 13.95 -10.97 -21.89
N TRP A 172 13.20 -12.03 -21.60
CA TRP A 172 11.96 -12.37 -22.31
C TRP A 172 10.96 -11.22 -22.26
N VAL A 173 10.79 -10.57 -21.10
CA VAL A 173 9.88 -9.43 -20.94
C VAL A 173 10.29 -8.26 -21.85
N PHE A 174 11.59 -7.90 -21.86
CA PHE A 174 12.09 -6.85 -22.73
C PHE A 174 11.97 -7.20 -24.22
N GLU A 175 12.25 -8.45 -24.61
CA GLU A 175 12.08 -8.91 -25.99
C GLU A 175 10.63 -8.77 -26.47
N ARG A 176 9.63 -9.10 -25.63
CA ARG A 176 8.21 -8.92 -25.99
C ARG A 176 7.82 -7.45 -26.08
N ALA A 177 8.29 -6.61 -25.17
CA ALA A 177 8.02 -5.18 -25.20
C ALA A 177 8.65 -4.51 -26.45
N LEU A 178 9.89 -4.86 -26.78
CA LEU A 178 10.58 -4.42 -28.00
C LEU A 178 9.85 -4.94 -29.26
N GLY A 179 9.46 -6.21 -29.25
CA GLY A 179 8.71 -6.84 -30.34
C GLY A 179 7.38 -6.15 -30.63
N LEU A 180 6.66 -5.66 -29.61
CA LEU A 180 5.44 -4.86 -29.79
C LEU A 180 5.74 -3.58 -30.59
N LEU A 181 6.79 -2.86 -30.24
CA LEU A 181 7.19 -1.62 -30.93
C LEU A 181 7.68 -1.90 -32.36
N GLN A 182 8.39 -3.01 -32.56
CA GLN A 182 8.82 -3.45 -33.89
C GLN A 182 7.62 -3.78 -34.77
N LYS A 183 6.68 -4.60 -34.28
CA LYS A 183 5.44 -4.93 -34.98
C LYS A 183 4.64 -3.67 -35.32
N ALA A 184 4.53 -2.73 -34.38
CA ALA A 184 3.83 -1.47 -34.62
C ALA A 184 4.55 -0.55 -35.62
N SER A 185 5.87 -0.71 -35.80
CA SER A 185 6.69 0.03 -36.76
C SER A 185 6.75 -0.63 -38.14
N ASP A 186 6.26 -1.86 -38.28
CA ASP A 186 6.29 -2.60 -39.53
C ASP A 186 5.42 -1.90 -40.58
N LEU A 187 6.05 -1.51 -41.68
CA LEU A 187 5.41 -0.83 -42.80
C LEU A 187 4.82 -1.82 -43.81
N GLU A 188 5.23 -3.09 -43.78
CA GLU A 188 4.74 -4.13 -44.69
C GLU A 188 3.47 -4.79 -44.13
N HIS A 189 3.43 -5.03 -42.81
CA HIS A 189 2.30 -5.64 -42.11
C HIS A 189 1.64 -4.63 -41.16
N HIS A 190 0.92 -3.66 -41.75
CA HIS A 190 0.27 -2.57 -41.02
C HIS A 190 -0.84 -3.05 -40.06
N ASP A 191 -0.50 -3.20 -38.78
CA ASP A 191 -1.46 -3.37 -37.69
C ASP A 191 -2.00 -2.00 -37.24
N HIS A 192 -3.01 -1.51 -37.98
CA HIS A 192 -3.58 -0.17 -37.77
C HIS A 192 -4.17 0.01 -36.36
N ASP A 193 -4.84 -1.02 -35.84
CA ASP A 193 -5.47 -0.99 -34.52
C ASP A 193 -4.40 -0.90 -33.43
N LEU A 194 -3.31 -1.67 -33.54
CA LEU A 194 -2.17 -1.55 -32.63
C LEU A 194 -1.56 -0.14 -32.66
N GLN A 195 -1.35 0.43 -33.86
CA GLN A 195 -0.80 1.78 -33.99
C GLN A 195 -1.71 2.85 -33.37
N MET A 196 -3.02 2.77 -33.60
CA MET A 196 -4.01 3.66 -32.98
C MET A 196 -3.97 3.53 -31.46
N ASN A 197 -4.00 2.29 -30.95
CA ASN A 197 -3.97 2.00 -29.53
C ASN A 197 -2.68 2.47 -28.84
N LEU A 198 -1.54 2.47 -29.54
CA LEU A 198 -0.26 2.96 -29.00
C LEU A 198 -0.11 4.49 -29.08
N ARG A 199 -0.85 5.16 -29.97
CA ARG A 199 -0.78 6.61 -30.17
C ARG A 199 -1.77 7.41 -29.33
N GLN A 200 -2.84 6.77 -28.85
CA GLN A 200 -3.80 7.41 -27.95
C GLN A 200 -3.18 7.78 -26.59
N GLY A 201 -3.91 8.58 -25.81
CA GLY A 201 -3.56 8.89 -24.41
C GLY A 201 -4.13 7.85 -23.44
N GLY A 202 -3.58 7.78 -22.23
CA GLY A 202 -4.06 6.87 -21.19
C GLY A 202 -3.55 5.44 -21.36
N VAL A 203 -2.35 5.27 -21.91
CA VAL A 203 -1.73 3.96 -22.17
C VAL A 203 -0.77 3.59 -21.03
N ILE A 204 -0.88 2.37 -20.49
CA ILE A 204 0.05 1.86 -19.48
C ILE A 204 0.84 0.67 -20.05
N PHE A 205 2.15 0.67 -19.84
CA PHE A 205 3.00 -0.48 -20.09
C PHE A 205 3.51 -0.99 -18.75
N PHE A 206 3.22 -2.24 -18.42
CA PHE A 206 3.66 -2.87 -17.17
C PHE A 206 4.63 -4.01 -17.48
N LEU A 207 5.88 -3.85 -17.03
CA LEU A 207 6.92 -4.85 -17.19
C LEU A 207 7.23 -5.41 -15.80
N HIS A 208 6.83 -6.65 -15.58
CA HIS A 208 7.11 -7.41 -14.36
C HIS A 208 8.38 -8.23 -14.53
N LEU A 209 9.42 -7.88 -13.78
CA LEU A 209 10.77 -8.43 -13.93
C LEU A 209 11.11 -9.29 -12.70
N LEU A 210 10.95 -10.61 -12.83
CA LEU A 210 11.05 -11.58 -11.72
C LEU A 210 12.51 -11.96 -11.36
N GLY A 211 13.47 -11.66 -12.23
CA GLY A 211 14.84 -12.18 -12.11
C GLY A 211 15.52 -11.79 -10.80
N SER A 212 15.24 -10.62 -10.25
CA SER A 212 15.87 -10.15 -9.00
C SER A 212 15.40 -10.94 -7.79
N ASP A 213 14.10 -11.15 -7.61
CA ASP A 213 13.55 -11.97 -6.52
C ASP A 213 14.11 -13.40 -6.57
N THR A 214 14.06 -14.00 -7.75
CA THR A 214 14.52 -15.38 -7.98
C THR A 214 16.01 -15.53 -7.64
N ASN A 215 16.86 -14.59 -8.09
CA ASN A 215 18.27 -14.57 -7.71
C ASN A 215 18.48 -14.25 -6.22
N GLY A 216 17.58 -13.48 -5.60
CA GLY A 216 17.61 -13.17 -4.17
C GLY A 216 17.42 -14.42 -3.33
N HIS A 217 16.41 -15.22 -3.65
CA HIS A 217 16.16 -16.52 -3.02
C HIS A 217 17.26 -17.53 -3.28
N ALA A 218 17.73 -17.66 -4.52
CA ALA A 218 18.72 -18.68 -4.89
C ALA A 218 20.14 -18.33 -4.41
N HIS A 219 20.54 -17.06 -4.53
CA HIS A 219 21.94 -16.65 -4.41
C HIS A 219 22.21 -15.56 -3.37
N ARG A 220 21.17 -14.94 -2.79
CA ARG A 220 21.23 -13.82 -1.82
C ARG A 220 21.48 -12.45 -2.46
N PRO A 221 20.99 -11.33 -1.88
CA PRO A 221 21.07 -10.00 -2.48
C PRO A 221 22.47 -9.37 -2.64
N LYS A 222 23.53 -10.01 -2.11
CA LYS A 222 24.93 -9.55 -2.24
C LYS A 222 25.73 -10.38 -3.25
N SER A 223 25.11 -11.37 -3.88
CA SER A 223 25.77 -12.25 -4.84
C SER A 223 26.07 -11.55 -6.16
N LYS A 224 26.97 -12.16 -6.95
CA LYS A 224 27.25 -11.67 -8.30
C LYS A 224 26.04 -11.84 -9.20
N GLU A 225 25.28 -12.91 -9.02
CA GLU A 225 24.09 -13.25 -9.78
C GLU A 225 23.00 -12.18 -9.60
N TYR A 226 22.72 -11.78 -8.35
CA TYR A 226 21.77 -10.72 -8.06
C TYR A 226 22.23 -9.37 -8.62
N ILE A 227 23.51 -9.02 -8.45
CA ILE A 227 24.09 -7.78 -8.97
C ILE A 227 24.07 -7.75 -10.51
N ASN A 228 24.44 -8.85 -11.15
CA ASN A 228 24.39 -8.99 -12.61
C ASN A 228 22.95 -8.88 -13.12
N ASN A 229 21.95 -9.37 -12.37
CA ASN A 229 20.55 -9.20 -12.75
C ASN A 229 20.13 -7.73 -12.77
N ILE A 230 20.59 -6.91 -11.80
CA ILE A 230 20.36 -5.46 -11.82
C ILE A 230 20.92 -4.84 -13.11
N GLN A 231 22.11 -5.27 -13.55
CA GLN A 231 22.71 -4.79 -14.80
C GLN A 231 21.90 -5.21 -16.04
N VAL A 232 21.36 -6.44 -16.05
CA VAL A 232 20.47 -6.91 -17.12
C VAL A 232 19.21 -6.05 -17.20
N VAL A 233 18.59 -5.76 -16.05
CA VAL A 233 17.40 -4.90 -15.96
C VAL A 233 17.71 -3.48 -16.45
N ASP A 234 18.81 -2.87 -15.98
CA ASP A 234 19.22 -1.52 -16.39
C ASP A 234 19.44 -1.42 -17.91
N LYS A 235 20.16 -2.40 -18.49
CA LYS A 235 20.41 -2.48 -19.93
C LYS A 235 19.12 -2.70 -20.73
N GLY A 236 18.23 -3.58 -20.27
CA GLY A 236 16.94 -3.81 -20.92
C GLY A 236 16.07 -2.54 -20.94
N ILE A 237 16.09 -1.78 -19.83
CA ILE A 237 15.42 -0.48 -19.75
C ILE A 237 16.05 0.54 -20.70
N GLU A 238 17.39 0.58 -20.83
CA GLU A 238 18.10 1.45 -21.78
C GLU A 238 17.69 1.17 -23.24
N GLU A 239 17.74 -0.10 -23.65
CA GLU A 239 17.39 -0.53 -25.00
C GLU A 239 15.93 -0.20 -25.33
N LEU A 240 15.01 -0.53 -24.41
CA LEU A 240 13.60 -0.24 -24.57
C LEU A 240 13.33 1.27 -24.58
N TYR A 241 13.98 2.05 -23.71
CA TYR A 241 13.88 3.50 -23.71
C TYR A 241 14.25 4.08 -25.08
N HIS A 242 15.36 3.65 -25.67
CA HIS A 242 15.75 4.11 -27.01
C HIS A 242 14.75 3.72 -28.09
N ALA A 243 14.18 2.51 -28.03
CA ALA A 243 13.13 2.06 -28.94
C ALA A 243 11.85 2.91 -28.81
N ILE A 244 11.43 3.22 -27.58
CA ILE A 244 10.29 4.10 -27.27
C ILE A 244 10.55 5.49 -27.85
N GLN A 245 11.70 6.08 -27.56
CA GLN A 245 12.07 7.41 -28.06
C GLN A 245 12.09 7.45 -29.59
N LYS A 246 12.49 6.36 -30.26
CA LYS A 246 12.46 6.24 -31.72
C LYS A 246 11.03 6.13 -32.26
N TYR A 247 10.22 5.21 -31.72
CA TYR A 247 8.86 4.92 -32.22
C TYR A 247 7.94 6.16 -32.15
N TRP A 248 7.93 6.85 -31.00
CA TRP A 248 7.15 8.08 -30.82
C TRP A 248 7.92 9.36 -31.21
N ARG A 249 9.05 9.25 -31.90
CA ARG A 249 9.85 10.38 -32.41
C ARG A 249 10.17 11.43 -31.33
N ARG A 250 10.44 10.98 -30.11
CA ARG A 250 10.75 11.82 -28.94
C ARG A 250 9.68 12.89 -28.68
N ASP A 251 8.40 12.53 -28.77
CA ASP A 251 7.27 13.45 -28.56
C ASP A 251 7.19 14.07 -27.14
N GLY A 252 8.02 13.62 -26.20
CA GLY A 252 8.03 14.13 -24.83
C GLY A 252 6.77 13.79 -24.04
N ARG A 253 6.00 12.79 -24.47
CA ARG A 253 4.72 12.38 -23.85
C ARG A 253 4.79 11.02 -23.13
N SER A 254 5.99 10.56 -22.77
CA SER A 254 6.21 9.34 -22.00
C SER A 254 6.77 9.65 -20.61
N ALA A 255 6.23 8.99 -19.58
CA ALA A 255 6.81 8.96 -18.25
C ALA A 255 7.21 7.53 -17.89
N PHE A 256 8.21 7.39 -17.01
CA PHE A 256 8.79 6.12 -16.66
C PHE A 256 8.89 6.02 -15.14
N ILE A 257 8.53 4.85 -14.61
CA ILE A 257 8.55 4.54 -13.18
C ILE A 257 9.29 3.20 -13.04
N PHE A 258 10.40 3.21 -12.32
CA PHE A 258 11.11 2.01 -11.91
C PHE A 258 10.95 1.84 -10.41
N THR A 259 10.50 0.67 -9.97
CA THR A 259 10.28 0.36 -8.55
C THR A 259 10.39 -1.14 -8.28
N SER A 260 10.21 -1.51 -7.02
CA SER A 260 9.95 -2.89 -6.61
C SER A 260 8.69 -2.99 -5.73
N ASP A 261 8.13 -4.19 -5.67
CA ASP A 261 6.99 -4.60 -4.85
C ASP A 261 7.40 -4.92 -3.40
N HIS A 262 8.58 -5.53 -3.22
CA HIS A 262 9.24 -5.69 -1.93
C HIS A 262 10.77 -5.77 -2.07
N GLY A 263 11.47 -5.64 -0.95
CA GLY A 263 12.89 -5.93 -0.86
C GLY A 263 13.15 -7.38 -0.43
N MET A 264 14.31 -7.63 0.17
CA MET A 264 14.75 -8.96 0.56
C MET A 264 15.81 -8.87 1.67
N THR A 265 15.75 -9.78 2.63
CA THR A 265 16.77 -9.89 3.69
C THR A 265 18.14 -10.35 3.15
N ASP A 266 19.20 -10.19 3.96
CA ASP A 266 20.56 -10.64 3.61
C ASP A 266 20.65 -12.15 3.31
N TRP A 267 19.76 -12.96 3.88
CA TRP A 267 19.67 -14.41 3.63
C TRP A 267 18.61 -14.77 2.59
N GLY A 268 18.15 -13.82 1.77
CA GLY A 268 17.34 -14.13 0.59
C GLY A 268 15.94 -14.62 0.96
N SER A 269 15.32 -14.00 1.95
CA SER A 269 13.92 -14.24 2.33
C SER A 269 13.18 -12.91 2.47
N HIS A 270 11.87 -12.93 2.21
CA HIS A 270 10.94 -11.82 2.41
C HIS A 270 9.63 -12.33 3.08
N GLY A 271 8.63 -11.46 3.25
CA GLY A 271 7.34 -11.73 3.90
C GLY A 271 7.19 -11.05 5.26
N SER A 272 8.29 -10.57 5.85
CA SER A 272 8.36 -9.90 7.15
C SER A 272 8.54 -8.38 7.02
N GLY A 273 8.74 -7.70 8.14
CA GLY A 273 8.75 -6.22 8.23
C GLY A 273 10.14 -5.59 8.38
N SER A 274 11.23 -6.24 7.98
CA SER A 274 12.55 -5.60 8.09
C SER A 274 12.67 -4.41 7.13
N ASP A 275 13.55 -3.46 7.45
CA ASP A 275 13.86 -2.32 6.56
C ASP A 275 14.28 -2.78 5.16
N ASP A 276 14.97 -3.90 5.07
CA ASP A 276 15.48 -4.44 3.82
C ASP A 276 14.42 -5.14 2.97
N GLU A 277 13.31 -5.54 3.58
CA GLU A 277 12.11 -6.06 2.91
C GLU A 277 11.12 -4.94 2.57
N THR A 278 11.02 -3.92 3.42
CA THR A 278 9.98 -2.88 3.29
C THR A 278 10.40 -1.68 2.47
N ARG A 279 11.71 -1.44 2.28
CA ARG A 279 12.23 -0.34 1.46
C ARG A 279 12.57 -0.82 0.06
N THR A 280 11.80 -0.33 -0.91
CA THR A 280 12.01 -0.58 -2.34
C THR A 280 12.56 0.66 -3.04
N PRO A 281 13.38 0.50 -4.10
CA PRO A 281 13.83 1.64 -4.88
C PRO A 281 12.62 2.28 -5.56
N ILE A 282 12.66 3.60 -5.75
CA ILE A 282 11.76 4.30 -6.65
C ILE A 282 12.59 5.29 -7.47
N ALA A 283 12.46 5.21 -8.79
CA ALA A 283 13.08 6.13 -9.73
C ALA A 283 12.05 6.50 -10.78
N VAL A 284 11.76 7.80 -10.91
CA VAL A 284 10.76 8.32 -11.86
C VAL A 284 11.38 9.39 -12.73
N TRP A 285 11.10 9.36 -14.03
CA TRP A 285 11.65 10.32 -14.98
C TRP A 285 10.72 10.52 -16.19
N GLY A 286 10.96 11.58 -16.94
CA GLY A 286 10.21 11.87 -18.17
C GLY A 286 9.12 12.93 -18.01
N SER A 287 8.06 12.80 -18.79
CA SER A 287 7.03 13.82 -18.93
C SER A 287 6.23 14.03 -17.65
N GLY A 288 6.09 15.28 -17.21
CA GLY A 288 5.35 15.65 -16.00
C GLY A 288 6.10 15.40 -14.69
N ILE A 289 7.34 14.92 -14.73
CA ILE A 289 8.16 14.66 -13.55
C ILE A 289 9.05 15.86 -13.22
N LEU A 290 9.17 16.17 -11.93
CA LEU A 290 10.12 17.16 -11.42
C LEU A 290 11.55 16.64 -11.50
N ASN A 291 12.45 17.46 -12.04
CA ASN A 291 13.87 17.18 -11.97
C ASN A 291 14.41 17.68 -10.63
N SER A 292 14.83 16.76 -9.77
CA SER A 292 15.41 17.08 -8.46
C SER A 292 16.43 16.03 -8.04
N THR A 293 17.50 16.49 -7.40
CA THR A 293 18.49 15.64 -6.75
C THR A 293 18.11 15.24 -5.34
N ASP A 294 17.08 15.86 -4.76
CA ASP A 294 16.64 15.58 -3.40
C ASP A 294 15.89 14.23 -3.35
N PRO A 295 16.37 13.26 -2.55
CA PRO A 295 15.73 11.96 -2.49
C PRO A 295 14.32 12.04 -1.92
N ILE A 296 13.41 11.25 -2.48
CA ILE A 296 12.02 11.17 -2.02
C ILE A 296 11.77 9.99 -1.09
N ASN A 297 10.75 10.11 -0.26
CA ASN A 297 10.16 8.99 0.47
C ASN A 297 8.66 8.99 0.21
N ILE A 298 8.13 7.90 -0.31
CA ILE A 298 6.70 7.72 -0.59
C ILE A 298 6.20 6.39 -0.06
N SER A 299 4.90 6.28 0.19
CA SER A 299 4.28 4.97 0.42
C SER A 299 4.12 4.26 -0.92
N GLN A 300 4.22 2.95 -0.96
CA GLN A 300 4.04 2.20 -2.20
C GLN A 300 2.66 2.43 -2.86
N ALA A 301 1.62 2.62 -2.05
CA ALA A 301 0.28 2.98 -2.54
C ALA A 301 0.22 4.34 -3.25
N ASP A 302 1.20 5.23 -3.04
CA ASP A 302 1.26 6.57 -3.63
C ASP A 302 1.66 6.51 -5.14
N VAL A 303 2.15 5.37 -5.62
CA VAL A 303 2.44 5.15 -7.05
C VAL A 303 1.16 5.16 -7.89
N THR A 304 0.06 4.63 -7.37
CA THR A 304 -1.25 4.62 -8.05
C THR A 304 -1.76 6.04 -8.37
N PRO A 305 -1.86 6.97 -7.40
CA PRO A 305 -2.28 8.34 -7.70
C PRO A 305 -1.26 9.10 -8.57
N LEU A 306 0.03 8.77 -8.51
CA LEU A 306 1.03 9.30 -9.45
C LEU A 306 0.69 8.89 -10.90
N ILE A 307 0.49 7.60 -11.17
CA ILE A 307 0.12 7.09 -12.51
C ILE A 307 -1.18 7.76 -12.99
N SER A 308 -2.19 7.82 -12.12
CA SER A 308 -3.48 8.43 -12.46
C SER A 308 -3.34 9.90 -12.86
N THR A 309 -2.50 10.65 -12.14
CA THR A 309 -2.22 12.07 -12.39
C THR A 309 -1.42 12.30 -13.66
N LEU A 310 -0.41 11.47 -13.93
CA LEU A 310 0.40 11.58 -15.15
C LEU A 310 -0.42 11.34 -16.42
N LEU A 311 -1.39 10.42 -16.36
CA LEU A 311 -2.23 10.03 -17.49
C LEU A 311 -3.57 10.78 -17.58
N GLY A 312 -3.97 11.51 -16.54
CA GLY A 312 -5.28 12.17 -16.48
C GLY A 312 -6.44 11.18 -16.45
N ILE A 313 -6.19 9.98 -15.93
CA ILE A 313 -7.21 8.94 -15.75
C ILE A 313 -7.76 9.01 -14.33
N ASN A 314 -8.92 8.42 -14.12
CA ASN A 314 -9.54 8.33 -12.81
C ASN A 314 -8.60 7.66 -11.79
N PHE A 315 -8.62 8.15 -10.54
CA PHE A 315 -8.06 7.42 -9.41
C PHE A 315 -8.86 6.12 -9.19
N PRO A 316 -8.22 4.97 -8.95
CA PRO A 316 -8.93 3.72 -8.64
C PRO A 316 -9.79 3.84 -7.39
N GLY A 317 -10.91 3.11 -7.37
CA GLY A 317 -11.98 3.24 -6.38
C GLY A 317 -11.53 3.18 -4.94
N ASN A 318 -10.71 2.18 -4.65
CA ASN A 318 -10.22 1.86 -3.32
C ASN A 318 -8.80 2.41 -3.06
N SER A 319 -8.30 3.29 -3.94
CA SER A 319 -6.99 3.90 -3.75
C SER A 319 -7.00 4.76 -2.49
N GLU A 320 -6.16 4.38 -1.52
CA GLU A 320 -5.86 5.14 -0.31
C GLU A 320 -4.52 5.89 -0.39
N GLY A 321 -3.83 5.81 -1.53
CA GLY A 321 -2.55 6.47 -1.78
C GLY A 321 -2.68 8.00 -1.76
N ARG A 322 -1.66 8.65 -1.20
CA ARG A 322 -1.51 10.11 -1.27
C ARG A 322 -0.87 10.46 -2.61
N LEU A 323 -1.41 11.44 -3.32
CA LEU A 323 -0.72 12.00 -4.48
C LEU A 323 0.66 12.54 -4.07
N PRO A 324 1.78 11.98 -4.57
CA PRO A 324 3.12 12.49 -4.26
C PRO A 324 3.40 13.74 -5.10
N SER A 325 2.72 14.85 -4.78
CA SER A 325 2.70 16.07 -5.62
C SER A 325 4.06 16.75 -5.77
N GLN A 326 4.99 16.46 -4.87
CA GLN A 326 6.42 16.82 -4.95
C GLN A 326 7.16 16.18 -6.15
N LEU A 327 6.64 15.10 -6.74
CA LEU A 327 7.19 14.46 -7.94
C LEU A 327 6.79 15.15 -9.25
N LEU A 328 5.80 16.05 -9.20
CA LEU A 328 5.14 16.53 -10.40
C LEU A 328 5.66 17.90 -10.84
N ASN A 329 6.03 18.02 -12.11
CA ASN A 329 6.28 19.31 -12.78
C ASN A 329 5.12 19.63 -13.72
N ILE A 330 3.99 20.03 -13.15
CA ILE A 330 2.76 20.41 -13.87
C ILE A 330 2.28 21.78 -13.40
N HIS A 331 1.39 22.40 -14.18
CA HIS A 331 0.84 23.71 -13.84
C HIS A 331 0.19 23.69 -12.44
N PRO A 332 0.40 24.72 -11.60
CA PRO A 332 -0.08 24.70 -10.23
C PRO A 332 -1.60 24.47 -10.06
N ILE A 333 -2.40 24.96 -11.02
CA ILE A 333 -3.85 24.71 -11.04
C ILE A 333 -4.14 23.20 -11.12
N HIS A 334 -3.54 22.50 -12.08
CA HIS A 334 -3.76 21.06 -12.27
C HIS A 334 -3.22 20.23 -11.12
N ARG A 335 -2.16 20.69 -10.45
CA ARG A 335 -1.67 20.03 -9.24
C ARG A 335 -2.71 20.11 -8.10
N VAL A 336 -3.33 21.28 -7.89
CA VAL A 336 -4.41 21.42 -6.89
C VAL A 336 -5.66 20.62 -7.28
N GLU A 337 -6.04 20.63 -8.55
CA GLU A 337 -7.16 19.82 -9.06
C GLU A 337 -6.93 18.33 -8.80
N ALA A 338 -5.71 17.84 -9.03
CA ALA A 338 -5.32 16.46 -8.76
C ALA A 338 -5.40 16.11 -7.27
N GLU A 339 -4.95 16.99 -6.37
CA GLU A 339 -5.05 16.77 -4.92
C GLU A 339 -6.50 16.77 -4.41
N ILE A 340 -7.36 17.64 -4.96
CA ILE A 340 -8.80 17.63 -4.67
C ILE A 340 -9.44 16.32 -5.16
N ALA A 341 -9.13 15.89 -6.38
CA ALA A 341 -9.67 14.66 -6.94
C ALA A 341 -9.19 13.41 -6.18
N ASN A 342 -7.92 13.35 -5.76
CA ASN A 342 -7.41 12.29 -4.89
C ASN A 342 -8.14 12.26 -3.55
N SER A 343 -8.34 13.43 -2.91
CA SER A 343 -9.08 13.54 -1.65
C SER A 343 -10.55 13.11 -1.81
N ARG A 344 -11.20 13.48 -2.91
CA ARG A 344 -12.57 13.06 -3.24
C ARG A 344 -12.68 11.55 -3.42
N GLN A 345 -11.68 10.90 -4.05
CA GLN A 345 -11.69 9.45 -4.21
C GLN A 345 -11.68 8.71 -2.87
N ILE A 346 -10.90 9.20 -1.90
CA ILE A 346 -10.86 8.65 -0.54
C ILE A 346 -12.16 8.98 0.21
N TYR A 347 -12.75 10.14 -0.06
CA TYR A 347 -14.02 10.54 0.54
C TYR A 347 -15.19 9.64 0.12
N GLU A 348 -15.23 9.19 -1.13
CA GLU A 348 -16.24 8.23 -1.57
C GLU A 348 -16.12 6.87 -0.85
N GLN A 349 -14.89 6.43 -0.56
CA GLN A 349 -14.67 5.24 0.27
C GLN A 349 -15.17 5.46 1.69
N LEU A 350 -14.84 6.61 2.28
CA LEU A 350 -15.32 7.01 3.61
C LEU A 350 -16.86 6.98 3.67
N ASN A 351 -17.54 7.57 2.68
CA ASN A 351 -19.00 7.56 2.59
C ASN A 351 -19.58 6.14 2.41
N ALA A 352 -18.95 5.31 1.60
CA ALA A 352 -19.36 3.90 1.45
C ALA A 352 -19.24 3.15 2.78
N PHE A 353 -18.17 3.36 3.53
CA PHE A 353 -17.99 2.73 4.85
C PHE A 353 -18.95 3.29 5.90
N ARG A 354 -19.17 4.61 5.93
CA ARG A 354 -20.17 5.26 6.78
C ARG A 354 -21.55 4.64 6.56
N SER A 355 -21.96 4.50 5.30
CA SER A 355 -23.22 3.84 4.92
C SER A 355 -23.27 2.38 5.38
N LYS A 356 -22.18 1.62 5.19
CA LYS A 356 -22.08 0.22 5.65
C LYS A 356 -22.27 0.09 7.16
N TYR A 357 -21.62 0.94 7.96
CA TYR A 357 -21.64 0.85 9.43
C TYR A 357 -22.79 1.62 10.09
N SER A 358 -23.49 2.50 9.38
CA SER A 358 -24.75 3.13 9.84
C SER A 358 -25.84 2.08 10.13
N LYS A 359 -25.75 0.91 9.49
CA LYS A 359 -26.68 -0.22 9.67
C LYS A 359 -26.22 -1.20 10.75
N SER A 360 -25.09 -0.93 11.42
CA SER A 360 -24.54 -1.81 12.46
C SER A 360 -25.33 -1.66 13.76
N PHE A 361 -25.48 -2.76 14.50
CA PHE A 361 -26.15 -2.76 15.82
C PHE A 361 -25.42 -1.86 16.83
N PHE A 362 -24.08 -1.83 16.77
CA PHE A 362 -23.24 -0.91 17.53
C PHE A 362 -22.80 0.24 16.63
N HIS A 363 -23.72 1.14 16.33
CA HIS A 363 -23.42 2.36 15.60
C HIS A 363 -22.97 3.47 16.56
N TYR A 364 -21.78 4.01 16.31
CA TYR A 364 -21.19 5.16 16.97
C TYR A 364 -20.51 5.97 15.88
N GLU A 365 -20.98 7.19 15.64
CA GLU A 365 -20.33 8.12 14.74
C GLU A 365 -19.43 9.06 15.56
N GLN A 366 -18.15 9.12 15.21
CA GLN A 366 -17.23 10.05 15.86
C GLN A 366 -17.47 11.47 15.33
N GLU A 367 -17.63 12.44 16.24
CA GLU A 367 -17.96 13.83 15.90
C GLU A 367 -16.93 14.52 14.98
N ASP A 368 -15.65 14.14 15.07
CA ASP A 368 -14.55 14.77 14.33
C ASP A 368 -14.44 14.36 12.85
N ILE A 369 -15.20 13.35 12.42
CA ILE A 369 -15.17 12.86 11.04
C ILE A 369 -15.86 13.87 10.13
N LEU A 370 -15.15 14.29 9.09
CA LEU A 370 -15.62 15.25 8.10
C LEU A 370 -17.02 14.91 7.54
N LYS A 371 -17.91 15.89 7.57
CA LYS A 371 -19.23 15.85 6.90
C LYS A 371 -19.17 16.40 5.48
N ASP A 372 -20.21 16.14 4.70
CA ASP A 372 -20.30 16.59 3.30
C ASP A 372 -20.13 18.11 3.19
N GLU A 373 -20.74 18.88 4.09
CA GLU A 373 -20.64 20.35 4.09
C GLU A 373 -19.23 20.84 4.39
N GLU A 374 -18.48 20.17 5.27
CA GLU A 374 -17.10 20.55 5.60
C GLU A 374 -16.15 20.24 4.42
N VAL A 375 -16.34 19.10 3.75
CA VAL A 375 -15.54 18.73 2.57
C VAL A 375 -15.77 19.74 1.46
N GLU A 376 -17.02 20.03 1.12
CA GLU A 376 -17.35 21.00 0.07
C GLU A 376 -16.89 22.42 0.44
N GLU A 377 -16.95 22.81 1.72
CA GLU A 377 -16.40 24.10 2.16
C GLU A 377 -14.88 24.17 2.00
N MET A 378 -14.14 23.14 2.40
CA MET A 378 -12.69 23.08 2.20
C MET A 378 -12.33 23.17 0.72
N ILE A 379 -13.03 22.44 -0.15
CA ILE A 379 -12.85 22.50 -1.61
C ILE A 379 -13.14 23.91 -2.13
N ARG A 380 -14.25 24.53 -1.71
CA ARG A 380 -14.63 25.89 -2.11
C ARG A 380 -13.58 26.92 -1.72
N ILE A 381 -13.02 26.81 -0.51
CA ILE A 381 -11.94 27.69 -0.04
C ILE A 381 -10.68 27.46 -0.87
N THR A 382 -10.30 26.21 -1.14
CA THR A 382 -9.15 25.87 -1.99
C THR A 382 -9.29 26.49 -3.38
N LEU A 383 -10.43 26.32 -4.05
CA LEU A 383 -10.69 26.89 -5.38
C LEU A 383 -10.69 28.43 -5.36
N ARG A 384 -11.15 29.05 -4.27
CA ARG A 384 -11.04 30.51 -4.09
C ARG A 384 -9.58 30.97 -4.04
N HIS A 385 -8.71 30.25 -3.34
CA HIS A 385 -7.27 30.56 -3.33
C HIS A 385 -6.64 30.37 -4.71
N VAL A 386 -7.01 29.31 -5.44
CA VAL A 386 -6.57 29.09 -6.83
C VAL A 386 -6.95 30.28 -7.72
N SER A 387 -8.20 30.75 -7.65
CA SER A 387 -8.66 31.90 -8.45
C SER A 387 -7.90 33.20 -8.16
N LYS A 388 -7.28 33.31 -6.99
CA LYS A 388 -6.44 34.46 -6.57
C LYS A 388 -4.96 34.26 -6.86
N GLY A 389 -4.56 33.14 -7.48
CA GLY A 389 -3.14 32.78 -7.68
C GLY A 389 -2.40 32.37 -6.40
N GLN A 390 -3.11 32.12 -5.29
CA GLN A 390 -2.54 31.81 -3.99
C GLN A 390 -2.30 30.29 -3.83
N PHE A 391 -1.48 29.73 -4.71
CA PHE A 391 -1.30 28.28 -4.81
C PHE A 391 -0.77 27.65 -3.52
N ARG A 392 0.16 28.29 -2.81
CA ARG A 392 0.67 27.76 -1.53
C ARG A 392 -0.45 27.51 -0.52
N SER A 393 -1.35 28.48 -0.36
CA SER A 393 -2.51 28.33 0.53
C SER A 393 -3.47 27.26 0.02
N ALA A 394 -3.71 27.19 -1.29
CA ALA A 394 -4.53 26.15 -1.89
C ALA A 394 -3.98 24.74 -1.57
N TYR A 395 -2.66 24.52 -1.78
CA TYR A 395 -1.98 23.26 -1.46
C TYR A 395 -2.10 22.89 0.02
N THR A 396 -1.84 23.83 0.92
CA THR A 396 -1.96 23.54 2.36
C THR A 396 -3.36 23.09 2.75
N ILE A 397 -4.40 23.63 2.12
CA ILE A 397 -5.79 23.25 2.41
C ILE A 397 -6.15 21.91 1.77
N SER A 398 -5.72 21.63 0.53
CA SER A 398 -5.92 20.32 -0.10
C SER A 398 -5.16 19.20 0.61
N GLU A 399 -3.93 19.44 1.08
CA GLU A 399 -3.20 18.48 1.92
C GLU A 399 -3.92 18.21 3.23
N ARG A 400 -4.49 19.24 3.86
CA ARG A 400 -5.29 19.08 5.08
C ARG A 400 -6.59 18.31 4.81
N LEU A 401 -7.22 18.54 3.66
CA LEU A 401 -8.42 17.81 3.24
C LEU A 401 -8.11 16.32 3.11
N TYR A 402 -7.06 15.96 2.36
CA TYR A 402 -6.59 14.58 2.27
C TYR A 402 -6.39 13.97 3.67
N GLY A 403 -5.66 14.66 4.54
CA GLY A 403 -5.34 14.16 5.89
C GLY A 403 -6.58 13.84 6.72
N ARG A 404 -7.56 14.76 6.76
CA ARG A 404 -8.81 14.57 7.51
C ARG A 404 -9.68 13.46 6.92
N VAL A 405 -9.80 13.39 5.59
CA VAL A 405 -10.59 12.34 4.92
C VAL A 405 -9.95 10.97 5.13
N PHE A 406 -8.64 10.87 5.01
CA PHE A 406 -7.88 9.63 5.22
C PHE A 406 -7.95 9.14 6.68
N GLU A 407 -7.94 10.05 7.65
CA GLU A 407 -8.15 9.71 9.06
C GLU A 407 -9.56 9.14 9.30
N GLY A 408 -10.60 9.75 8.71
CA GLY A 408 -11.95 9.21 8.72
C GLY A 408 -12.06 7.82 8.07
N LEU A 409 -11.38 7.61 6.93
CA LEU A 409 -11.33 6.30 6.29
C LEU A 409 -10.69 5.24 7.22
N LYS A 410 -9.54 5.56 7.84
CA LYS A 410 -8.87 4.66 8.79
C LYS A 410 -9.73 4.33 9.99
N TYR A 411 -10.51 5.29 10.49
CA TYR A 411 -11.45 5.04 11.57
C TYR A 411 -12.41 3.91 11.20
N TYR A 412 -13.07 3.98 10.03
CA TYR A 412 -14.02 2.94 9.63
C TYR A 412 -13.37 1.62 9.21
N GLN A 413 -12.16 1.65 8.65
CA GLN A 413 -11.38 0.43 8.42
C GLN A 413 -11.06 -0.29 9.75
N ARG A 414 -10.99 0.44 10.87
CA ARG A 414 -10.68 -0.07 12.22
C ARG A 414 -11.88 -0.07 13.17
N TYR A 415 -13.08 0.12 12.64
CA TYR A 415 -14.29 0.48 13.40
C TYR A 415 -14.58 -0.43 14.60
N HIS A 416 -14.46 -1.75 14.41
CA HIS A 416 -14.76 -2.73 15.47
C HIS A 416 -13.53 -3.14 16.32
N ARG A 417 -12.33 -2.66 16.01
CA ARG A 417 -11.10 -3.08 16.72
C ARG A 417 -11.12 -2.65 18.19
N GLY A 418 -11.56 -1.42 18.47
CA GLY A 418 -11.68 -0.91 19.84
C GLY A 418 -12.71 -1.69 20.67
N LEU A 419 -13.87 -2.00 20.08
CA LEU A 419 -14.92 -2.79 20.75
C LEU A 419 -14.44 -4.21 21.06
N LEU A 420 -13.75 -4.86 20.11
CA LEU A 420 -13.17 -6.19 20.34
C LEU A 420 -12.12 -6.16 21.46
N TYR A 421 -11.24 -5.17 21.45
CA TYR A 421 -10.23 -5.02 22.49
C TYR A 421 -10.88 -4.85 23.88
N PHE A 422 -11.85 -3.94 24.00
CA PHE A 422 -12.58 -3.71 25.24
C PHE A 422 -13.32 -4.97 25.71
N GLY A 423 -14.07 -5.62 24.81
CA GLY A 423 -14.82 -6.83 25.13
C GLY A 423 -13.93 -7.99 25.57
N THR A 424 -12.80 -8.19 24.90
CA THR A 424 -11.81 -9.22 25.23
C THR A 424 -11.18 -8.95 26.60
N THR A 425 -10.71 -7.73 26.85
CA THR A 425 -10.12 -7.35 28.14
C THR A 425 -11.12 -7.50 29.30
N LEU A 426 -12.36 -7.03 29.12
CA LEU A 426 -13.40 -7.15 30.14
C LEU A 426 -13.74 -8.62 30.43
N SER A 427 -13.74 -9.48 29.41
CA SER A 427 -13.94 -10.92 29.57
C SER A 427 -12.84 -11.58 30.38
N TYR A 428 -11.58 -11.26 30.10
CA TYR A 428 -10.44 -11.78 30.88
C TYR A 428 -10.49 -11.30 32.34
N ILE A 429 -10.76 -10.02 32.59
CA ILE A 429 -10.92 -9.49 33.95
C ILE A 429 -12.06 -10.19 34.68
N SER A 430 -13.21 -10.34 34.02
CA SER A 430 -14.38 -11.03 34.60
C SER A 430 -14.08 -12.49 34.93
N PHE A 431 -13.33 -13.18 34.08
CA PHE A 431 -12.89 -14.56 34.32
C PHE A 431 -11.92 -14.64 35.51
N MET A 432 -10.93 -13.75 35.59
CA MET A 432 -10.00 -13.68 36.72
C MET A 432 -10.73 -13.42 38.05
N VAL A 433 -11.67 -12.47 38.08
CA VAL A 433 -12.50 -12.19 39.25
C VAL A 433 -13.34 -13.40 39.62
N TYR A 434 -13.97 -14.07 38.65
CA TYR A 434 -14.75 -15.27 38.88
C TYR A 434 -13.91 -16.40 39.50
N VAL A 435 -12.71 -16.66 38.97
CA VAL A 435 -11.77 -17.66 39.52
C VAL A 435 -11.36 -17.27 40.93
N ALA A 436 -10.98 -16.02 41.17
CA ALA A 436 -10.58 -15.54 42.50
C ALA A 436 -11.70 -15.71 43.54
N LEU A 437 -12.94 -15.35 43.20
CA LEU A 437 -14.10 -15.53 44.08
C LEU A 437 -14.38 -17.01 44.37
N MET A 438 -14.23 -17.89 43.38
CA MET A 438 -14.40 -19.33 43.58
C MET A 438 -13.31 -19.90 44.49
N THR A 439 -12.05 -19.54 44.25
CA THR A 439 -10.94 -19.95 45.12
C THR A 439 -11.15 -19.45 46.55
N LEU A 440 -11.55 -18.19 46.74
CA LEU A 440 -11.86 -17.65 48.07
C LEU A 440 -13.01 -18.40 48.76
N LYS A 441 -14.06 -18.77 48.01
CA LYS A 441 -15.17 -19.56 48.53
C LYS A 441 -14.72 -20.96 48.99
N ASP A 442 -13.91 -21.64 48.18
CA ASP A 442 -13.42 -22.98 48.50
C ASP A 442 -12.47 -22.93 49.72
N TYR A 443 -11.60 -21.93 49.81
CA TYR A 443 -10.75 -21.70 50.99
C TYR A 443 -11.57 -21.38 52.24
N ALA A 444 -12.60 -20.53 52.13
CA ALA A 444 -13.49 -20.20 53.25
C ALA A 444 -14.27 -21.43 53.73
N PHE A 445 -14.71 -22.30 52.81
CA PHE A 445 -15.40 -23.55 53.14
C PHE A 445 -14.49 -24.53 53.88
N VAL A 446 -13.24 -24.74 53.40
CA VAL A 446 -12.24 -25.60 54.06
C VAL A 446 -11.91 -25.09 55.47
N PHE A 447 -11.81 -23.77 55.66
CA PHE A 447 -11.59 -23.20 56.99
C PHE A 447 -12.76 -23.45 57.94
N MET A 448 -14.01 -23.33 57.45
CA MET A 448 -15.21 -23.60 58.24
C MET A 448 -15.37 -25.08 58.61
N GLU A 449 -15.00 -26.01 57.73
CA GLU A 449 -15.03 -27.46 57.99
C GLU A 449 -13.93 -27.91 58.98
N SER A 450 -12.80 -27.20 59.02
CA SER A 450 -11.64 -27.56 59.87
C SER A 450 -11.84 -27.31 61.38
N GLY A 451 -12.97 -26.74 61.81
CA GLY A 451 -13.38 -26.70 63.21
C GLY A 451 -12.47 -25.93 64.18
N ARG A 452 -11.56 -25.06 63.70
CA ARG A 452 -10.76 -24.20 64.59
C ARG A 452 -11.57 -22.95 65.00
N LYS A 453 -12.03 -22.95 66.25
CA LYS A 453 -12.44 -21.73 66.95
C LYS A 453 -11.19 -20.97 67.43
N GLU A 454 -11.22 -19.65 67.22
CA GLU A 454 -10.28 -18.59 67.65
C GLU A 454 -8.95 -18.53 66.85
N ASP A 455 -8.47 -17.41 66.30
CA ASP A 455 -8.78 -15.98 66.41
C ASP A 455 -9.05 -15.35 65.04
N GLY A 456 -9.80 -14.25 65.01
CA GLY A 456 -10.30 -13.59 63.81
C GLY A 456 -9.24 -13.11 62.83
N PHE A 457 -8.77 -13.99 61.95
CA PHE A 457 -8.12 -13.59 60.71
C PHE A 457 -9.20 -13.25 59.70
N ASN A 458 -9.41 -11.95 59.51
CA ASN A 458 -10.43 -11.40 58.64
C ASN A 458 -10.03 -11.63 57.16
N VAL A 459 -10.28 -12.84 56.64
CA VAL A 459 -9.95 -13.27 55.27
C VAL A 459 -10.56 -12.33 54.21
N LEU A 460 -11.70 -11.68 54.53
CA LEU A 460 -12.28 -10.63 53.70
C LEU A 460 -11.39 -9.38 53.55
N LYS A 461 -10.59 -9.02 54.56
CA LYS A 461 -9.71 -7.84 54.49
C LYS A 461 -8.47 -8.10 53.63
N VAL A 462 -7.93 -9.32 53.60
CA VAL A 462 -6.75 -9.64 52.78
C VAL A 462 -7.14 -9.76 51.29
N GLY A 463 -8.30 -10.33 50.99
CA GLY A 463 -8.85 -10.34 49.62
C GLY A 463 -9.19 -8.94 49.09
N ALA A 464 -9.74 -8.07 49.94
CA ALA A 464 -10.03 -6.68 49.57
C ALA A 464 -8.77 -5.80 49.43
N VAL A 465 -7.71 -6.05 50.21
CA VAL A 465 -6.43 -5.31 50.10
C VAL A 465 -5.63 -5.74 48.87
N ALA A 466 -5.66 -7.02 48.46
CA ALA A 466 -5.03 -7.48 47.23
C ALA A 466 -5.74 -6.96 45.95
N PHE A 467 -7.06 -6.81 46.00
CA PHE A 467 -7.85 -6.21 44.90
C PHE A 467 -7.78 -4.67 44.90
N GLY A 468 -7.70 -4.04 46.08
CA GLY A 468 -7.52 -2.58 46.20
C GLY A 468 -6.12 -2.11 45.79
N ALA A 469 -5.08 -2.90 46.04
CA ALA A 469 -3.71 -2.59 45.62
C ALA A 469 -3.46 -2.75 44.11
N SER A 470 -4.33 -3.47 43.39
CA SER A 470 -4.25 -3.61 41.92
C SER A 470 -5.12 -2.60 41.16
N VAL A 471 -5.93 -1.80 41.86
CA VAL A 471 -6.85 -0.80 41.26
C VAL A 471 -6.45 0.66 41.57
N ILE A 472 -5.41 0.89 42.39
CA ILE A 472 -4.88 2.24 42.64
C ILE A 472 -3.62 2.47 41.81
N LEU A 473 -3.82 3.07 40.62
CA LEU A 473 -3.08 4.18 39.97
C LEU A 473 -3.04 4.03 38.43
N PRO A 474 -3.43 5.05 37.63
CA PRO A 474 -4.42 6.10 37.84
C PRO A 474 -5.54 6.09 36.77
N GLY A 475 -6.71 6.60 37.14
CA GLY A 475 -7.77 6.96 36.21
C GLY A 475 -7.61 8.40 35.69
N SER A 476 -7.81 8.57 34.38
CA SER A 476 -8.75 9.53 33.75
C SER A 476 -8.45 9.68 32.25
N PRO A 477 -9.39 9.37 31.34
CA PRO A 477 -9.41 9.93 30.00
C PRO A 477 -10.41 11.09 29.96
N ALA A 478 -10.06 12.23 30.55
CA ALA A 478 -10.74 13.48 30.28
C ALA A 478 -9.79 14.67 30.52
N SER A 479 -9.57 15.42 29.43
CA SER A 479 -8.89 16.71 29.30
C SER A 479 -7.36 16.73 29.19
N HIS A 480 -6.90 17.46 28.17
CA HIS A 480 -5.53 17.72 27.69
C HIS A 480 -5.03 16.62 26.73
N GLY A 481 -5.08 16.81 25.41
CA GLY A 481 -4.67 18.03 24.73
C GLY A 481 -3.17 18.27 24.89
N THR A 482 -2.36 17.20 24.85
CA THR A 482 -0.91 17.28 24.74
C THR A 482 -0.41 16.14 23.86
N HIS A 483 0.27 16.54 22.77
CA HIS A 483 0.98 15.70 21.83
C HIS A 483 1.77 14.56 22.50
N PHE A 484 1.32 13.31 22.29
CA PHE A 484 2.20 12.14 22.31
C PHE A 484 2.53 11.76 20.86
N CYS A 485 3.44 12.55 20.30
CA CYS A 485 4.30 12.14 19.19
C CYS A 485 5.50 11.41 19.83
N THR A 486 5.55 10.09 19.79
CA THR A 486 6.75 9.25 19.99
C THR A 486 6.34 7.82 19.60
N LEU A 487 6.87 7.13 18.59
CA LEU A 487 8.22 7.10 18.03
C LEU A 487 8.13 6.88 16.51
N GLU A 488 8.36 7.94 15.71
CA GLU A 488 8.75 7.77 14.30
C GLU A 488 9.49 8.99 13.72
N ARG A 489 10.04 9.87 14.58
CA ARG A 489 10.94 10.95 14.14
C ARG A 489 12.05 11.17 15.16
N GLN A 490 13.23 11.47 14.60
CA GLN A 490 14.57 11.65 15.18
C GLN A 490 15.37 10.33 15.24
N ALA A 491 16.43 10.11 14.46
CA ALA A 491 17.39 11.06 13.88
C ALA A 491 17.83 10.64 12.47
N TRP A 492 17.85 11.61 11.54
CA TRP A 492 18.60 11.53 10.28
C TRP A 492 19.89 12.34 10.46
N PRO A 493 21.08 11.72 10.34
CA PRO A 493 22.25 12.46 9.93
C PRO A 493 22.20 12.65 8.41
N CYS A 494 22.28 13.90 7.97
CA CYS A 494 22.73 14.24 6.62
C CYS A 494 24.08 13.54 6.38
N PHE A 495 24.13 12.60 5.43
CA PHE A 495 25.40 12.23 4.84
C PHE A 495 25.72 13.27 3.77
N GLN A 496 26.53 14.26 4.17
CA GLN A 496 27.45 14.92 3.26
C GLN A 496 28.64 13.97 3.03
N SER A 497 28.74 13.43 1.81
CA SER A 497 29.97 13.27 1.01
C SER A 497 29.68 12.35 -0.17
#